data_AF-A0A7W6NPN9-F1
#
_entry.id   AF-A0A7W6NPN9-F1
#
_cell.length_a   1.000
_cell.length_b   1.000
_cell.length_c   1.000
_cell.angle_alpha   90.00
_cell.angle_beta   90.00
_cell.angle_gamma   90.00
#
_symmetry.space_group_name_H-M   'P 1'
#
loop_
_entity.id
_entity.type
_entity.pdbx_description
1 polymer ?
#
loop_
_entity_poly.entity_id
_entity_poly.type
_entity_poly.pdbx_seq_one_letter_code
_entity_poly.pdbx_strand_id
1 'polypeptide(L)'
;MILALAMLAPVAAASAPAVATEQVAPVTAADRSIGRADAPVTVIEYASFGCSHCADWHRFVYPLFKQRLIDTGQVRYVFRNLPTQPEQMSLSGAALARCAAPEKFFEVTSILMYGQQAVHGGGTLDAWYAPAIAASGRTRAQIDACVSTEATRAAIQRDIASAQAADVHGTPSFFVNGRRVNDSSLGGLEVAVRAAAAAR
;
A
#
# COMPACT_ATOMS: atom_id res chain seq x y z
N MET A 1 12.35 75.37 4.29
CA MET A 1 11.24 74.40 4.22
C MET A 1 11.57 73.38 3.15
N ILE A 2 12.08 72.21 3.52
CA ILE A 2 12.17 71.07 2.59
C ILE A 2 11.47 69.91 3.29
N LEU A 3 10.20 69.69 2.92
CA LEU A 3 9.40 68.55 3.38
C LEU A 3 9.92 67.31 2.66
N ALA A 4 10.57 66.41 3.39
CA ALA A 4 10.91 65.08 2.89
C ALA A 4 9.67 64.17 3.01
N LEU A 5 9.07 63.84 1.87
CA LEU A 5 7.93 62.94 1.78
C LEU A 5 8.45 61.49 1.82
N ALA A 6 8.32 60.82 2.97
CA ALA A 6 8.65 59.42 3.11
C ALA A 6 7.55 58.55 2.46
N MET A 7 7.87 57.91 1.33
CA MET A 7 6.98 56.93 0.70
C MET A 7 7.08 55.60 1.43
N LEU A 8 6.00 55.20 2.11
CA LEU A 8 5.83 53.82 2.59
C LEU A 8 5.45 52.92 1.41
N ALA A 9 6.34 52.01 1.04
CA ALA A 9 6.04 50.94 0.11
C ALA A 9 5.18 49.85 0.80
N PRO A 10 4.13 49.33 0.15
CA PRO A 10 3.32 48.26 0.72
C PRO A 10 4.12 46.95 0.73
N VAL A 11 4.17 46.30 1.90
CA VAL A 11 4.73 44.96 2.05
C VAL A 11 3.75 43.98 1.40
N ALA A 12 4.15 43.42 0.25
CA ALA A 12 3.40 42.36 -0.40
C ALA A 12 3.43 41.11 0.49
N ALA A 13 2.26 40.69 0.98
CA ALA A 13 2.11 39.43 1.68
C ALA A 13 2.36 38.28 0.69
N ALA A 14 3.45 37.55 0.89
CA ALA A 14 3.75 36.36 0.11
C ALA A 14 2.74 35.24 0.47
N SER A 15 1.89 34.89 -0.49
CA SER A 15 1.02 33.72 -0.40
C SER A 15 1.88 32.46 -0.29
N ALA A 16 1.74 31.71 0.80
CA ALA A 16 2.39 30.40 0.91
C ALA A 16 1.85 29.48 -0.20
N PRO A 17 2.71 28.69 -0.88
CA PRO A 17 2.25 27.76 -1.91
C PRO A 17 1.34 26.70 -1.28
N ALA A 18 0.17 26.48 -1.87
CA ALA A 18 -0.68 25.35 -1.53
C ALA A 18 0.12 24.07 -1.79
N VAL A 19 0.33 23.26 -0.74
CA VAL A 19 0.96 21.95 -0.87
C VAL A 19 0.08 21.12 -1.79
N ALA A 20 0.55 20.84 -3.00
CA ALA A 20 -0.10 19.92 -3.91
C ALA A 20 -0.18 18.56 -3.20
N THR A 21 -1.38 18.17 -2.78
CA THR A 21 -1.61 16.82 -2.30
C THR A 21 -1.48 15.91 -3.50
N GLU A 22 -0.41 15.13 -3.52
CA GLU A 22 -0.26 14.02 -4.44
C GLU A 22 -1.51 13.13 -4.33
N GLN A 23 -2.36 13.19 -5.36
CA GLN A 23 -3.71 12.65 -5.27
C GLN A 23 -3.68 11.14 -5.48
N VAL A 24 -3.57 10.39 -4.38
CA VAL A 24 -3.85 8.96 -4.43
C VAL A 24 -5.32 8.72 -4.72
N ALA A 25 -5.57 7.82 -5.69
CA ALA A 25 -6.91 7.41 -6.05
C ALA A 25 -7.71 6.94 -4.80
N PRO A 26 -8.98 7.36 -4.64
CA PRO A 26 -9.81 6.98 -3.51
C PRO A 26 -9.87 5.46 -3.31
N VAL A 27 -10.08 5.03 -2.07
CA VAL A 27 -10.32 3.62 -1.75
C VAL A 27 -11.73 3.23 -2.20
N THR A 28 -11.84 2.09 -2.86
CA THR A 28 -13.08 1.55 -3.41
C THR A 28 -13.39 0.18 -2.82
N ALA A 29 -14.59 -0.34 -3.08
CA ALA A 29 -14.94 -1.72 -2.73
C ALA A 29 -14.10 -2.77 -3.48
N ALA A 30 -13.41 -2.37 -4.55
CA ALA A 30 -12.57 -3.27 -5.32
C ALA A 30 -11.17 -3.43 -4.69
N ASP A 31 -10.74 -2.53 -3.79
CA ASP A 31 -9.50 -2.67 -3.04
C ASP A 31 -9.57 -3.84 -2.05
N ARG A 32 -8.42 -4.43 -1.73
CA ARG A 32 -8.32 -5.34 -0.58
C ARG A 32 -7.95 -4.51 0.64
N SER A 33 -8.81 -4.57 1.66
CA SER A 33 -8.63 -3.80 2.89
C SER A 33 -8.97 -4.61 4.14
N ILE A 34 -8.32 -4.30 5.25
CA ILE A 34 -8.54 -4.88 6.58
C ILE A 34 -8.64 -3.76 7.62
N GLY A 35 -9.27 -4.05 8.76
CA GLY A 35 -9.67 -3.05 9.75
C GLY A 35 -11.10 -2.59 9.54
N ARG A 36 -11.60 -1.72 10.42
CA ARG A 36 -12.98 -1.25 10.33
C ARG A 36 -13.17 -0.36 9.09
N ALA A 37 -14.29 -0.53 8.39
CA ALA A 37 -14.59 0.25 7.20
C ALA A 37 -14.70 1.77 7.48
N ASP A 38 -15.07 2.12 8.72
CA ASP A 38 -15.26 3.48 9.25
C ASP A 38 -14.08 3.97 10.09
N ALA A 39 -12.93 3.29 10.06
CA ALA A 39 -11.75 3.71 10.82
C ALA A 39 -11.37 5.17 10.51
N PRO A 40 -10.91 5.95 11.51
CA PRO A 40 -10.63 7.36 11.34
C PRO A 40 -9.40 7.65 10.46
N VAL A 41 -8.59 6.65 10.13
CA VAL A 41 -7.44 6.82 9.25
C VAL A 41 -7.40 5.68 8.25
N THR A 42 -7.16 6.03 6.98
CA THR A 42 -6.86 5.06 5.93
C THR A 42 -5.36 5.08 5.66
N VAL A 43 -4.74 3.90 5.69
CA VAL A 43 -3.36 3.71 5.26
C VAL A 43 -3.35 2.84 4.00
N ILE A 44 -2.77 3.35 2.92
CA ILE A 44 -2.60 2.65 1.64
C ILE A 44 -1.13 2.29 1.49
N GLU A 45 -0.85 1.00 1.29
CA GLU A 45 0.45 0.48 0.86
C GLU A 45 0.39 0.14 -0.63
N TYR A 46 1.30 0.70 -1.43
CA TYR A 46 1.69 0.14 -2.71
C TYR A 46 2.89 -0.79 -2.51
N ALA A 47 2.70 -2.07 -2.80
CA ALA A 47 3.71 -3.10 -2.53
C ALA A 47 3.81 -4.12 -3.66
N SER A 48 4.88 -4.90 -3.61
CA SER A 48 5.22 -5.89 -4.62
C SER A 48 5.66 -7.20 -4.04
N PHE A 49 5.12 -8.31 -4.56
CA PHE A 49 5.51 -9.64 -4.13
C PHE A 49 6.93 -10.03 -4.56
N GLY A 50 7.55 -9.33 -5.52
CA GLY A 50 8.97 -9.48 -5.87
C GLY A 50 9.91 -8.52 -5.14
N CYS A 51 9.41 -7.58 -4.33
CA CYS A 51 10.24 -6.58 -3.65
C CYS A 51 10.72 -7.07 -2.28
N SER A 52 12.03 -7.18 -2.08
CA SER A 52 12.64 -7.58 -0.80
C SER A 52 12.27 -6.64 0.35
N HIS A 53 12.24 -5.32 0.12
CA HIS A 53 11.85 -4.35 1.14
C HIS A 53 10.38 -4.47 1.56
N CYS A 54 9.49 -4.87 0.65
CA CYS A 54 8.10 -5.17 1.01
C CYS A 54 8.04 -6.41 1.92
N ALA A 55 8.81 -7.45 1.59
CA ALA A 55 8.89 -8.66 2.42
C ALA A 55 9.45 -8.35 3.82
N ASP A 56 10.51 -7.53 3.91
CA ASP A 56 11.08 -7.10 5.20
C ASP A 56 10.07 -6.28 6.00
N TRP A 57 9.35 -5.35 5.37
CA TRP A 57 8.31 -4.57 6.05
C TRP A 57 7.19 -5.47 6.58
N HIS A 58 6.70 -6.40 5.75
CA HIS A 58 5.68 -7.38 6.16
C HIS A 58 6.20 -8.28 7.29
N ARG A 59 7.49 -8.60 7.34
CA ARG A 59 8.10 -9.45 8.37
C ARG A 59 8.33 -8.75 9.69
N PHE A 60 8.80 -7.52 9.66
CA PHE A 60 9.32 -6.85 10.85
C PHE A 60 8.43 -5.70 11.34
N VAL A 61 7.64 -5.08 10.46
CA VAL A 61 6.82 -3.90 10.79
C VAL A 61 5.34 -4.23 10.82
N TYR A 62 4.82 -4.90 9.79
CA TYR A 62 3.39 -5.18 9.64
C TYR A 62 2.73 -5.86 10.85
N PRO A 63 3.34 -6.86 11.53
CA PRO A 63 2.68 -7.53 12.66
C PRO A 63 2.37 -6.56 13.80
N LEU A 64 3.31 -5.67 14.11
CA LEU A 64 3.14 -4.64 15.14
C LEU A 64 2.21 -3.52 14.67
N PHE A 65 2.34 -3.09 13.41
CA PHE A 65 1.43 -2.11 12.81
C PHE A 65 -0.02 -2.59 12.87
N LYS A 66 -0.27 -3.84 12.46
CA LYS A 66 -1.59 -4.48 12.53
C LYS A 66 -2.10 -4.51 13.95
N GLN A 67 -1.32 -5.04 14.89
CA GLN A 67 -1.72 -5.16 16.29
C GLN A 67 -2.07 -3.80 16.92
N ARG A 68 -1.27 -2.77 16.65
CA ARG A 68 -1.38 -1.47 17.33
C ARG A 68 -2.34 -0.49 16.69
N LEU A 69 -2.60 -0.62 15.39
CA LEU A 69 -3.35 0.39 14.63
C LEU A 69 -4.56 -0.20 13.90
N ILE A 70 -4.43 -1.36 13.25
CA ILE A 70 -5.54 -1.99 12.53
C ILE A 70 -6.50 -2.64 13.53
N ASP A 71 -5.99 -3.49 14.41
CA ASP A 71 -6.80 -4.31 15.34
C ASP A 71 -7.46 -3.46 16.43
N THR A 72 -6.87 -2.30 16.75
CA THR A 72 -7.47 -1.31 17.66
C THR A 72 -8.51 -0.42 16.97
N GLY A 73 -8.78 -0.62 15.68
CA GLY A 73 -9.76 0.14 14.91
C GLY A 73 -9.35 1.57 14.55
N GLN A 74 -8.06 1.93 14.70
CA GLN A 74 -7.55 3.25 14.33
C GLN A 74 -7.35 3.38 12.82
N VAL A 75 -6.94 2.28 12.18
CA VAL A 75 -6.57 2.24 10.76
C VAL A 75 -7.44 1.26 9.98
N ARG A 76 -7.93 1.72 8.82
CA ARG A 76 -8.29 0.89 7.68
C ARG A 76 -7.06 0.77 6.79
N TYR A 77 -6.52 -0.43 6.69
CA TYR A 77 -5.35 -0.72 5.88
C TYR A 77 -5.76 -1.21 4.50
N VAL A 78 -5.09 -0.73 3.46
CA VAL A 78 -5.36 -1.05 2.06
C VAL A 78 -4.06 -1.48 1.38
N PHE A 79 -4.11 -2.57 0.62
CA PHE A 79 -2.98 -3.06 -0.16
C PHE A 79 -3.28 -2.88 -1.65
N ARG A 80 -2.34 -2.26 -2.38
CA ARG A 80 -2.38 -2.10 -3.84
C ARG A 80 -1.12 -2.67 -4.46
N ASN A 81 -1.29 -3.38 -5.57
CA ASN A 81 -0.18 -4.01 -6.27
C ASN A 81 0.60 -3.00 -7.11
N LEU A 82 1.92 -2.97 -6.93
CA LEU A 82 2.86 -2.34 -7.85
C LEU A 82 3.96 -3.35 -8.18
N PRO A 83 3.76 -4.19 -9.21
CA PRO A 83 4.72 -5.22 -9.59
C PRO A 83 6.11 -4.64 -9.91
N THR A 84 7.15 -5.21 -9.27
CA THR A 84 8.56 -4.90 -9.49
C THR A 84 9.27 -6.13 -10.05
N GLN A 85 10.57 -6.01 -10.35
CA GLN A 85 11.36 -7.19 -10.68
C GLN A 85 11.53 -8.11 -9.46
N PRO A 86 11.61 -9.45 -9.65
CA PRO A 86 11.34 -10.18 -10.90
C PRO A 86 9.84 -10.16 -11.27
N GLU A 87 9.51 -9.69 -12.47
CA GLU A 87 8.12 -9.41 -12.87
C GLU A 87 7.21 -10.64 -12.75
N GLN A 88 7.68 -11.81 -13.19
CA GLN A 88 6.91 -13.05 -13.11
C GLN A 88 6.48 -13.35 -11.67
N MET A 89 7.37 -13.18 -10.70
CA MET A 89 7.10 -13.41 -9.29
C MET A 89 6.10 -12.38 -8.74
N SER A 90 6.29 -11.11 -9.07
CA SER A 90 5.41 -10.03 -8.63
C SER A 90 3.98 -10.19 -9.14
N LEU A 91 3.81 -10.46 -10.44
CA LEU A 91 2.49 -10.60 -11.06
C LEU A 91 1.77 -11.87 -10.60
N SER A 92 2.49 -12.98 -10.49
CA SER A 92 1.91 -14.25 -10.06
C SER A 92 1.51 -14.24 -8.58
N GLY A 93 2.35 -13.66 -7.71
CA GLY A 93 2.01 -13.45 -6.30
C GLY A 93 0.78 -12.55 -6.15
N ALA A 94 0.71 -11.45 -6.91
CA ALA A 94 -0.44 -10.55 -6.93
C ALA A 94 -1.73 -11.27 -7.35
N ALA A 95 -1.67 -12.04 -8.44
CA ALA A 95 -2.81 -12.80 -8.93
C ALA A 95 -3.27 -13.86 -7.91
N LEU A 96 -2.33 -14.63 -7.32
CA LEU A 96 -2.63 -15.65 -6.33
C LEU A 96 -3.30 -15.04 -5.09
N ALA A 97 -2.71 -13.98 -4.52
CA ALA A 97 -3.28 -13.30 -3.36
C ALA A 97 -4.68 -12.77 -3.67
N ARG A 98 -4.87 -12.10 -4.82
CA ARG A 98 -6.17 -11.57 -5.25
C ARG A 98 -7.24 -12.65 -5.37
N CYS A 99 -6.84 -13.83 -5.85
CA CYS A 99 -7.69 -14.98 -6.08
C CYS A 99 -8.02 -15.79 -4.82
N ALA A 100 -7.35 -15.56 -3.69
CA ALA A 100 -7.78 -16.10 -2.41
C ALA A 100 -9.23 -15.67 -2.07
N ALA A 101 -9.86 -16.37 -1.12
CA ALA A 101 -11.10 -15.87 -0.52
C ALA A 101 -10.86 -14.45 0.03
N PRO A 102 -11.79 -13.50 -0.14
CA PRO A 102 -11.58 -12.09 0.24
C PRO A 102 -11.00 -11.88 1.65
N GLU A 103 -11.53 -12.63 2.62
CA GLU A 103 -11.13 -12.61 4.04
C GLU A 103 -9.76 -13.25 4.30
N LYS A 104 -9.26 -14.08 3.35
CA LYS A 104 -7.94 -14.73 3.40
C LYS A 104 -6.84 -13.93 2.71
N PHE A 105 -7.18 -12.83 2.02
CA PHE A 105 -6.22 -12.04 1.23
C PHE A 105 -4.98 -11.66 2.04
N PHE A 106 -5.12 -11.05 3.22
CA PHE A 106 -3.97 -10.57 4.01
C PHE A 106 -3.13 -11.69 4.64
N GLU A 107 -3.75 -12.82 4.96
CA GLU A 107 -3.05 -14.03 5.40
C GLU A 107 -2.18 -14.57 4.27
N VAL A 108 -2.77 -14.72 3.07
CA VAL A 108 -2.05 -15.16 1.86
C VAL A 108 -0.94 -14.19 1.47
N THR A 109 -1.20 -12.87 1.54
CA THR A 109 -0.18 -11.84 1.29
C THR A 109 1.00 -11.99 2.24
N SER A 110 0.74 -12.18 3.54
CA SER A 110 1.81 -12.36 4.54
C SER A 110 2.63 -13.62 4.27
N ILE A 111 1.97 -14.73 3.92
CA ILE A 111 2.64 -16.00 3.58
C ILE A 111 3.55 -15.83 2.35
N LEU A 112 3.05 -15.21 1.29
CA LEU A 112 3.84 -14.96 0.08
C LEU A 112 5.02 -14.04 0.36
N MET A 113 4.82 -12.94 1.09
CA MET A 113 5.90 -12.03 1.47
C MET A 113 6.97 -12.72 2.33
N TYR A 114 6.59 -13.58 3.29
CA TYR A 114 7.54 -14.31 4.12
C TYR A 114 8.32 -15.38 3.35
N GLY A 115 7.63 -16.09 2.45
CA GLY A 115 8.23 -17.12 1.61
C GLY A 115 9.08 -16.59 0.47
N GLN A 116 9.06 -15.27 0.23
CA GLN A 116 9.69 -14.62 -0.93
C GLN A 116 11.18 -14.96 -1.07
N GLN A 117 11.92 -15.00 0.03
CA GLN A 117 13.36 -15.28 0.02
C GLN A 117 13.70 -16.67 -0.52
N ALA A 118 12.80 -17.65 -0.39
CA ALA A 118 13.02 -18.99 -0.93
C ALA A 118 13.09 -18.99 -2.46
N VAL A 119 12.31 -18.13 -3.13
CA VAL A 119 12.34 -17.98 -4.59
C VAL A 119 13.60 -17.22 -5.02
N HIS A 120 13.93 -16.12 -4.34
CA HIS A 120 15.15 -15.37 -4.63
C HIS A 120 16.43 -16.19 -4.41
N GLY A 121 16.40 -17.16 -3.50
CA GLY A 121 17.48 -18.12 -3.27
C GLY A 121 17.56 -19.26 -4.29
N GLY A 122 16.79 -19.22 -5.38
CA GLY A 122 16.79 -20.23 -6.45
C GLY A 122 15.70 -21.31 -6.34
N GLY A 123 14.76 -21.16 -5.40
CA GLY A 123 13.58 -22.02 -5.30
C GLY A 123 12.58 -21.79 -6.43
N THR A 124 11.61 -22.69 -6.55
CA THR A 124 10.56 -22.60 -7.59
C THR A 124 9.36 -21.80 -7.10
N LEU A 125 8.65 -21.19 -8.05
CA LEU A 125 7.39 -20.50 -7.78
C LEU A 125 6.31 -21.45 -7.26
N ASP A 126 6.24 -22.69 -7.75
CA ASP A 126 5.22 -23.66 -7.32
C ASP A 126 5.39 -24.04 -5.83
N ALA A 127 6.63 -24.24 -5.37
CA ALA A 127 6.93 -24.47 -3.95
C ALA A 127 6.54 -23.26 -3.08
N TRP A 128 6.70 -22.04 -3.59
CA TRP A 128 6.30 -20.81 -2.91
C TRP A 128 4.78 -20.61 -2.86
N TYR A 129 4.04 -21.05 -3.89
CA TYR A 129 2.58 -20.97 -3.93
C TYR A 129 1.88 -21.96 -2.99
N ALA A 130 2.44 -23.15 -2.81
CA ALA A 130 1.79 -24.23 -2.05
C ALA A 130 1.22 -23.80 -0.68
N PRO A 131 1.98 -23.14 0.23
CA PRO A 131 1.43 -22.69 1.52
C PRO A 131 0.38 -21.59 1.36
N ALA A 132 0.54 -20.71 0.37
CA ALA A 132 -0.40 -19.64 0.08
C ALA A 132 -1.75 -20.19 -0.41
N ILE A 133 -1.73 -21.20 -1.28
CA ILE A 133 -2.93 -21.88 -1.77
C ILE A 133 -3.63 -22.63 -0.62
N ALA A 134 -2.87 -23.32 0.23
CA ALA A 134 -3.43 -24.03 1.39
C ALA A 134 -4.18 -23.08 2.35
N ALA A 135 -3.68 -21.86 2.55
CA ALA A 135 -4.32 -20.84 3.39
C ALA A 135 -5.43 -20.03 2.68
N SER A 136 -5.56 -20.17 1.35
CA SER A 136 -6.37 -19.28 0.52
C SER A 136 -7.88 -19.41 0.72
N GLY A 137 -8.34 -20.48 1.38
CA GLY A 137 -9.76 -20.83 1.44
C GLY A 137 -10.32 -21.34 0.09
N ARG A 138 -9.45 -21.69 -0.86
CA ARG A 138 -9.82 -22.23 -2.18
C ARG A 138 -8.94 -23.41 -2.56
N THR A 139 -9.44 -24.23 -3.49
CA THR A 139 -8.65 -25.32 -4.07
C THR A 139 -7.65 -24.78 -5.09
N ARG A 140 -6.59 -25.57 -5.37
CA ARG A 140 -5.62 -25.28 -6.44
C ARG A 140 -6.31 -24.99 -7.78
N ALA A 141 -7.25 -25.84 -8.18
CA ALA A 141 -8.00 -25.69 -9.43
C ALA A 141 -8.81 -24.37 -9.48
N GLN A 142 -9.40 -23.95 -8.37
CA GLN A 142 -10.11 -22.67 -8.29
C GLN A 142 -9.16 -21.47 -8.41
N ILE A 143 -7.97 -21.56 -7.80
CA ILE A 143 -6.93 -20.54 -7.95
C ILE A 143 -6.46 -20.46 -9.41
N ASP A 144 -6.09 -21.60 -10.01
CA ASP A 144 -5.61 -21.65 -11.40
C ASP A 144 -6.65 -21.09 -12.40
N ALA A 145 -7.93 -21.40 -12.18
CA ALA A 145 -9.02 -20.83 -12.98
C ALA A 145 -9.18 -19.31 -12.76
N CYS A 146 -8.96 -18.81 -11.54
CA CYS A 146 -9.12 -17.39 -11.22
C CYS A 146 -7.96 -16.52 -11.73
N VAL A 147 -6.71 -16.98 -11.61
CA VAL A 147 -5.53 -16.17 -11.95
C VAL A 147 -5.45 -15.84 -13.44
N SER A 148 -6.10 -16.64 -14.29
CA SER A 148 -6.15 -16.44 -15.73
C SER A 148 -7.29 -15.51 -16.20
N THR A 149 -8.19 -15.09 -15.30
CA THR A 149 -9.34 -14.25 -15.67
C THR A 149 -8.95 -12.81 -15.98
N GLU A 150 -9.70 -12.18 -16.89
CA GLU A 150 -9.54 -10.76 -17.19
C GLU A 150 -9.87 -9.87 -15.98
N ALA A 151 -10.77 -10.32 -15.10
CA ALA A 151 -11.07 -9.60 -13.87
C ALA A 151 -9.86 -9.49 -12.93
N THR A 152 -9.06 -10.56 -12.80
CA THR A 152 -7.82 -10.54 -12.01
C THR A 152 -6.78 -9.62 -12.64
N ARG A 153 -6.59 -9.71 -13.97
CA ARG A 153 -5.67 -8.85 -14.71
C ARG A 153 -6.05 -7.38 -14.57
N ALA A 154 -7.31 -7.04 -14.83
CA ALA A 154 -7.83 -5.68 -14.73
C ALA A 154 -7.69 -5.11 -13.31
N ALA A 155 -7.88 -5.92 -12.26
CA ALA A 155 -7.66 -5.47 -10.89
C ALA A 155 -6.22 -5.05 -10.63
N ILE A 156 -5.24 -5.88 -11.05
CA ILE A 156 -3.81 -5.57 -10.90
C ILE A 156 -3.44 -4.33 -11.74
N GLN A 157 -3.95 -4.22 -12.97
CA GLN A 157 -3.69 -3.07 -13.84
C GLN A 157 -4.28 -1.77 -13.29
N ARG A 158 -5.43 -1.80 -12.63
CA ARG A 158 -5.96 -0.62 -11.93
C ARG A 158 -5.05 -0.18 -10.80
N ASP A 159 -4.51 -1.11 -10.01
CA ASP A 159 -3.58 -0.75 -8.93
C ASP A 159 -2.32 -0.08 -9.50
N ILE A 160 -1.77 -0.63 -10.60
CA ILE A 160 -0.63 -0.05 -11.33
C ILE A 160 -0.94 1.35 -11.84
N ALA A 161 -2.06 1.53 -12.53
CA ALA A 161 -2.47 2.85 -13.03
C ALA A 161 -2.66 3.87 -11.90
N SER A 162 -3.18 3.42 -10.75
CA SER A 162 -3.34 4.28 -9.57
C SER A 162 -2.00 4.66 -8.92
N ALA A 163 -0.99 3.78 -8.97
CA ALA A 163 0.37 4.08 -8.54
C ALA A 163 1.01 5.13 -9.46
N GLN A 164 0.88 4.97 -10.78
CA GLN A 164 1.39 5.93 -11.77
C GLN A 164 0.75 7.31 -11.63
N ALA A 165 -0.58 7.36 -11.47
CA ALA A 165 -1.31 8.61 -11.26
C ALA A 165 -0.91 9.32 -9.96
N ALA A 166 -0.42 8.57 -8.97
CA ALA A 166 0.07 9.08 -7.70
C ALA A 166 1.60 9.22 -7.67
N ASP A 167 2.29 9.23 -8.82
CA ASP A 167 3.76 9.35 -8.96
C ASP A 167 4.55 8.35 -8.08
N VAL A 168 4.03 7.13 -7.93
CA VAL A 168 4.66 6.05 -7.17
C VAL A 168 5.50 5.18 -8.10
N HIS A 169 6.82 5.28 -7.97
CA HIS A 169 7.78 4.51 -8.78
C HIS A 169 8.53 3.43 -8.00
N GLY A 170 8.26 3.27 -6.71
CA GLY A 170 9.00 2.36 -5.83
C GLY A 170 8.13 1.75 -4.73
N THR A 171 8.59 0.62 -4.18
CA THR A 171 7.88 -0.13 -3.14
C THR A 171 8.79 -0.47 -1.94
N PRO A 172 8.24 -0.57 -0.72
CA PRO A 172 6.88 -0.20 -0.37
C PRO A 172 6.71 1.34 -0.36
N SER A 173 5.54 1.83 -0.77
CA SER A 173 5.17 3.25 -0.66
C SER A 173 3.87 3.40 0.13
N PHE A 174 3.85 4.35 1.06
CA PHE A 174 2.73 4.51 2.00
C PHE A 174 2.05 5.87 1.86
N PHE A 175 0.72 5.86 2.00
CA PHE A 175 -0.09 7.06 2.11
C PHE A 175 -1.01 6.96 3.31
N VAL A 176 -1.13 8.06 4.06
CA VAL A 176 -2.03 8.19 5.21
C VAL A 176 -3.05 9.29 4.92
N ASN A 177 -4.33 8.94 4.82
CA ASN A 177 -5.41 9.82 4.37
C ASN A 177 -5.05 10.62 3.10
N GLY A 178 -4.42 9.94 2.12
CA GLY A 178 -4.03 10.54 0.83
C GLY A 178 -2.71 11.32 0.85
N ARG A 179 -2.03 11.44 1.99
CA ARG A 179 -0.72 12.12 2.09
C ARG A 179 0.41 11.08 2.08
N ARG A 180 1.41 11.24 1.21
CA ARG A 180 2.58 10.36 1.16
C ARG A 180 3.35 10.40 2.49
N VAL A 181 3.82 9.24 2.94
CA VAL A 181 4.68 9.07 4.10
C VAL A 181 6.03 8.53 3.65
N ASN A 182 7.10 9.26 3.95
CA ASN A 182 8.47 8.90 3.56
C ASN A 182 9.13 7.93 4.54
N ASP A 183 8.74 7.98 5.82
CA ASP A 183 9.23 7.05 6.84
C ASP A 183 8.26 5.87 6.97
N SER A 184 8.61 4.75 6.34
CA SER A 184 7.83 3.51 6.36
C SER A 184 8.03 2.67 7.63
N SER A 185 8.84 3.13 8.59
CA SER A 185 8.97 2.46 9.88
C SER A 185 7.65 2.49 10.65
N LEU A 186 7.53 1.63 11.67
CA LEU A 186 6.38 1.65 12.57
C LEU A 186 6.20 3.04 13.20
N GLY A 187 7.30 3.65 13.66
CA GLY A 187 7.26 4.96 14.30
C GLY A 187 6.81 6.07 13.36
N GLY A 188 7.32 6.09 12.13
CA GLY A 188 6.92 7.05 11.10
C GLY A 188 5.44 6.95 10.75
N LEU A 189 4.94 5.73 10.55
CA LEU A 189 3.53 5.47 10.29
C LEU A 189 2.64 5.82 11.50
N GLU A 190 3.06 5.50 12.73
CA GLU A 190 2.33 5.87 13.94
C GLU A 190 2.23 7.41 14.10
N VAL A 191 3.30 8.15 13.80
CA VAL A 191 3.29 9.63 13.80
C VAL A 191 2.30 10.16 12.75
N ALA A 192 2.36 9.66 11.52
CA ALA A 192 1.48 10.09 10.45
C ALA A 192 0.00 9.78 10.75
N VAL A 193 -0.29 8.60 11.30
CA VAL A 193 -1.64 8.20 11.71
C VAL A 193 -2.18 9.12 12.81
N ARG A 194 -1.39 9.41 13.86
CA ARG A 194 -1.81 10.35 14.91
C ARG A 194 -2.10 11.74 14.37
N ALA A 195 -1.23 12.26 13.49
CA ALA A 195 -1.42 13.57 12.87
C ALA A 195 -2.70 13.60 12.01
N ALA A 196 -2.95 12.54 11.23
CA ALA A 196 -4.15 12.44 10.39
C ALA A 196 -5.44 12.29 11.19
N ALA A 197 -5.40 11.63 12.35
CA ALA A 197 -6.55 11.50 13.25
C ALA A 197 -6.89 12.82 13.94
N ALA A 198 -5.89 13.64 14.29
CA ALA A 198 -6.08 14.94 14.94
C ALA A 198 -6.59 16.05 14.01
N ALA A 199 -6.50 15.86 12.69
CA ALA A 199 -6.95 16.82 11.68
C ALA A 199 -8.42 16.66 11.27
N ARG A 200 -9.18 15.82 11.97
CA ARG A 200 -10.63 15.60 11.79
C ARG A 200 -11.40 16.32 12.88
#